data_AF-A0A450RYM7-F1
#
_entry.id   AF-A0A450RYM7-F1
#
_cell.length_a   1.000
_cell.length_b   1.000
_cell.length_c   1.000
_cell.angle_alpha   90.00
_cell.angle_beta   90.00
_cell.angle_gamma   90.00
#
_symmetry.space_group_name_H-M   'P 1'
#
loop_
_entity.id
_entity.type
_entity.pdbx_description
1 polymer ?
#
loop_
_entity_poly.entity_id
_entity_poly.type
_entity_poly.pdbx_seq_one_letter_code
_entity_poly.pdbx_strand_id
1 'polypeptide(L)'
;MNLAPRIYVAGHRGLVGSAKVRRSLADDHPEDAILTRTHAELDLTEQRAVRAFFVRERPDRVYLAAARVGGILANPGTMRGIRDRLRSRATFPNRGYQHGTRD
;
A
#
# COMPACT_ATOMS: atom_id res chain seq x y z
N MET A 1 20.72 -8.38 9.83
CA MET A 1 20.30 -8.13 8.43
C MET A 1 19.09 -7.22 8.48
N ASN A 2 19.24 -5.94 8.12
CA ASN A 2 18.12 -5.02 8.11
C ASN A 2 17.38 -5.21 6.78
N LEU A 3 16.43 -6.15 6.74
CA LEU A 3 15.55 -6.35 5.60
C LEU A 3 14.67 -5.11 5.48
N ALA A 4 14.93 -4.26 4.48
CA ALA A 4 14.12 -3.09 4.24
C ALA A 4 12.63 -3.48 4.14
N PRO A 5 11.72 -2.72 4.77
CA PRO A 5 10.30 -3.09 4.84
C PRO A 5 9.66 -3.04 3.45
N ARG A 6 8.89 -4.06 3.06
CA ARG A 6 8.20 -4.07 1.76
C ARG A 6 7.07 -3.05 1.77
N ILE A 7 7.10 -2.08 0.86
CA ILE A 7 6.09 -1.03 0.76
C ILE A 7 5.22 -1.25 -0.48
N TYR A 8 3.90 -1.30 -0.31
CA TYR A 8 2.97 -1.34 -1.43
C TYR A 8 2.41 0.06 -1.71
N VAL A 9 2.54 0.56 -2.94
CA VAL A 9 2.02 1.87 -3.36
C VAL A 9 0.86 1.68 -4.35
N ALA A 10 -0.37 1.82 -3.86
CA ALA A 10 -1.56 1.83 -4.70
C ALA A 10 -1.69 3.18 -5.41
N GLY A 11 -1.97 3.16 -6.72
CA GLY A 11 -2.02 4.38 -7.52
C GLY A 11 -0.64 4.98 -7.83
N HIS A 12 0.40 4.16 -7.90
CA HIS A 12 1.80 4.56 -8.16
C HIS A 12 2.01 5.39 -9.44
N ARG A 13 1.09 5.33 -10.42
CA ARG A 13 1.14 6.13 -11.66
C ARG A 13 0.56 7.54 -11.51
N GLY A 14 -0.13 7.84 -10.41
CA GLY A 14 -0.69 9.17 -10.15
C GLY A 14 0.36 10.15 -9.63
N LEU A 15 -0.02 11.43 -9.51
CA LEU A 15 0.86 12.51 -9.04
C LEU A 15 1.49 12.18 -7.67
N VAL A 16 0.68 11.78 -6.69
CA VAL A 16 1.13 11.45 -5.34
C VAL A 16 1.90 10.12 -5.32
N GLY A 17 1.41 9.11 -6.05
CA GLY A 17 2.00 7.77 -6.04
C GLY A 17 3.39 7.76 -6.65
N SER A 18 3.56 8.42 -7.79
CA SER A 18 4.85 8.53 -8.48
C SER A 18 5.85 9.34 -7.67
N ALA A 19 5.41 10.36 -6.95
CA ALA A 19 6.25 11.11 -6.02
C ALA A 19 6.72 10.25 -4.84
N LYS A 20 5.85 9.38 -4.28
CA LYS A 20 6.24 8.46 -3.20
C LYS A 20 7.25 7.40 -3.65
N VAL A 21 7.08 6.83 -4.84
CA VAL A 21 8.05 5.87 -5.40
C VAL A 21 9.40 6.56 -5.61
N ARG A 22 9.41 7.71 -6.31
CA ARG A 22 10.65 8.50 -6.52
C ARG A 22 11.33 8.86 -5.20
N ARG A 23 10.56 9.30 -4.21
CA ARG A 23 11.10 9.66 -2.89
C ARG A 23 11.70 8.45 -2.17
N SER A 24 11.04 7.29 -2.23
CA SER A 24 11.54 6.07 -1.57
C SER A 24 12.86 5.63 -2.19
N LEU A 25 12.95 5.63 -3.53
CA LEU A 25 14.19 5.34 -4.23
C LEU A 25 15.30 6.34 -3.89
N ALA A 26 14.97 7.63 -3.76
CA ALA A 26 15.92 8.66 -3.35
C ALA A 26 16.37 8.56 -1.88
N ASP A 27 15.60 7.89 -1.03
CA ASP A 27 15.93 7.61 0.38
C ASP A 27 16.66 6.24 0.51
N ASP A 28 17.31 5.75 -0.56
CA ASP A 28 18.00 4.45 -0.66
C ASP A 28 17.13 3.23 -0.33
N HIS A 29 15.81 3.35 -0.51
CA HIS A 29 14.91 2.21 -0.35
C HIS A 29 15.07 1.24 -1.55
N PRO A 30 15.25 -0.06 -1.31
CA PRO A 30 15.43 -1.03 -2.37
C PRO A 30 14.21 -1.07 -3.30
N GLU A 31 14.47 -1.00 -4.60
CA GLU A 31 13.41 -1.03 -5.63
C GLU A 31 12.61 -2.35 -5.56
N ASP A 32 13.26 -3.48 -5.26
CA ASP A 32 12.62 -4.79 -5.09
C ASP A 32 11.72 -4.88 -3.85
N ALA A 33 11.88 -3.96 -2.89
CA ALA A 33 10.98 -3.81 -1.75
C ALA A 33 9.79 -2.88 -2.04
N ILE A 34 9.76 -2.19 -3.18
CA ILE A 34 8.64 -1.34 -3.62
C ILE A 34 7.68 -2.14 -4.48
N LEU A 35 6.59 -2.58 -3.88
CA LEU A 35 5.50 -3.25 -4.57
C LEU A 35 4.59 -2.22 -5.23
N THR A 36 4.36 -2.39 -6.53
CA THR A 36 3.39 -1.58 -7.28
C THR A 36 2.49 -2.50 -8.11
N ARG A 37 1.23 -2.09 -8.27
CA ARG A 37 0.27 -2.75 -9.18
C ARG A 37 -0.58 -1.70 -9.87
N THR A 38 -0.82 -1.92 -11.14
CA THR A 38 -1.83 -1.21 -11.93
C THR A 38 -3.22 -1.74 -11.60
N HIS A 39 -4.26 -1.00 -11.97
CA HIS A 39 -5.64 -1.44 -11.79
C HIS A 39 -5.95 -2.73 -12.56
N ALA A 40 -5.29 -2.96 -13.70
CA ALA A 40 -5.43 -4.18 -14.48
C ALA A 40 -4.79 -5.40 -13.79
N GLU A 41 -3.70 -5.20 -13.05
CA GLU A 41 -3.04 -6.28 -12.31
C GLU A 41 -3.70 -6.59 -10.96
N LEU A 42 -4.32 -5.57 -10.34
CA LEU A 42 -5.01 -5.72 -9.07
C LEU A 42 -6.19 -4.76 -9.00
N ASP A 43 -7.38 -5.29 -9.24
CA ASP A 43 -8.62 -4.58 -8.93
C ASP A 43 -8.82 -4.57 -7.40
N LEU A 44 -8.79 -3.36 -6.85
CA LEU A 44 -8.91 -3.11 -5.42
C LEU A 44 -10.34 -3.22 -4.89
N THR A 45 -11.33 -3.30 -5.78
CA THR A 45 -12.74 -3.56 -5.44
C THR A 45 -12.98 -5.05 -5.20
N GLU A 46 -12.19 -5.93 -5.83
CA GLU A 46 -12.31 -7.38 -5.72
C GLU A 46 -11.57 -7.93 -4.48
N GLN A 47 -12.34 -8.30 -3.45
CA GLN A 47 -11.80 -8.76 -2.16
C GLN A 47 -10.91 -9.98 -2.29
N ARG A 48 -11.23 -10.93 -3.16
CA ARG A 48 -10.45 -12.16 -3.32
C ARG A 48 -9.08 -11.85 -3.91
N ALA A 49 -9.03 -10.98 -4.92
CA ALA A 49 -7.79 -10.56 -5.56
C ALA A 49 -6.88 -9.82 -4.57
N VAL A 50 -7.43 -8.87 -3.82
CA VAL A 50 -6.68 -8.15 -2.77
C VAL A 50 -6.17 -9.12 -1.70
N ARG A 51 -7.02 -10.03 -1.21
CA ARG A 51 -6.59 -11.01 -0.19
C ARG A 51 -5.47 -11.90 -0.70
N ALA A 52 -5.57 -12.41 -1.94
CA ALA A 52 -4.52 -13.22 -2.54
C ALA A 52 -3.20 -12.44 -2.68
N PHE A 53 -3.27 -11.19 -3.14
CA PHE A 53 -2.11 -10.30 -3.24
C PHE A 53 -1.42 -10.09 -1.88
N PHE A 54 -2.17 -9.72 -0.84
CA PHE A 54 -1.61 -9.48 0.50
C PHE A 54 -1.09 -10.76 1.17
N VAL A 55 -1.63 -11.93 0.82
CA VAL A 55 -1.11 -13.22 1.29
C VAL A 55 0.20 -13.57 0.60
N ARG A 56 0.32 -13.31 -0.69
CA ARG A 56 1.50 -13.62 -1.51
C ARG A 56 2.65 -12.67 -1.24
N GLU A 57 2.40 -11.37 -1.39
CA GLU A 57 3.46 -10.34 -1.38
C GLU A 57 3.83 -9.87 0.03
N ARG A 58 2.90 -10.00 0.98
CA ARG A 58 3.06 -9.64 2.40
C ARG A 58 3.73 -8.25 2.61
N PRO A 59 3.17 -7.17 2.05
CA PRO A 59 3.69 -5.83 2.28
C PRO A 59 3.65 -5.48 3.78
N ASP A 60 4.70 -4.82 4.26
CA ASP A 60 4.80 -4.31 5.63
C ASP A 60 4.14 -2.93 5.77
N ARG A 61 4.09 -2.15 4.69
CA ARG A 61 3.42 -0.84 4.64
C ARG A 61 2.62 -0.69 3.36
N VAL A 62 1.53 0.06 3.43
CA VAL A 62 0.66 0.34 2.27
C VAL A 62 0.41 1.84 2.17
N TYR A 63 0.72 2.43 1.02
CA TYR A 63 0.43 3.81 0.67
C TYR A 63 -0.71 3.85 -0.35
N LEU A 64 -1.78 4.57 -0.01
CA LEU A 64 -2.95 4.75 -0.86
C LEU A 64 -2.85 6.14 -1.50
N ALA A 65 -2.32 6.22 -2.71
CA ALA A 65 -1.99 7.49 -3.36
C ALA A 65 -2.98 7.91 -4.46
N ALA A 66 -3.99 7.09 -4.76
CA ALA A 66 -5.02 7.46 -5.73
C ALA A 66 -6.26 8.04 -5.01
N ALA A 67 -6.64 9.27 -5.40
CA ALA A 67 -7.81 9.99 -4.90
C ALA A 67 -9.16 9.31 -5.24
N ARG A 68 -9.15 8.25 -6.05
CA ARG A 68 -10.33 7.49 -6.49
C ARG A 68 -10.29 6.01 -6.09
N VAL A 69 -9.51 5.64 -5.07
CA VAL A 69 -9.50 4.25 -4.55
C VAL A 69 -10.72 4.05 -3.65
N GLY A 70 -11.91 4.10 -4.25
CA GLY A 70 -13.14 3.64 -3.62
C GLY A 70 -13.02 2.16 -3.23
N GLY A 71 -12.25 1.34 -3.96
CA GLY A 71 -12.16 -0.10 -3.67
C GLY A 71 -11.63 -0.47 -2.28
N ILE A 72 -10.56 0.17 -1.78
CA ILE A 72 -10.00 -0.16 -0.45
C ILE A 72 -10.72 0.57 0.68
N LEU A 73 -11.00 1.87 0.52
CA LEU A 73 -11.63 2.69 1.56
C LEU A 73 -13.15 2.53 1.64
N ALA A 74 -13.84 2.33 0.50
CA ALA A 74 -15.28 2.06 0.49
C ALA A 74 -15.61 0.59 0.81
N ASN A 75 -14.59 -0.27 0.91
CA ASN A 75 -14.75 -1.64 1.37
C ASN A 75 -14.12 -1.84 2.76
N PRO A 76 -14.85 -1.51 3.84
CA PRO A 76 -14.34 -1.59 5.21
C PRO A 76 -13.91 -3.02 5.60
N GLY A 77 -14.45 -4.07 4.95
CA GLY A 77 -14.03 -5.46 5.19
C GLY A 77 -12.60 -5.74 4.71
N THR A 78 -12.25 -5.25 3.52
CA THR A 78 -10.88 -5.34 2.98
C THR A 78 -9.90 -4.54 3.83
N MET A 79 -10.26 -3.31 4.20
CA MET A 79 -9.42 -2.49 5.07
C MET A 79 -9.25 -3.13 6.46
N ARG A 80 -10.29 -3.74 7.03
CA ARG A 80 -10.20 -4.47 8.30
C ARG A 80 -9.25 -5.67 8.20
N GLY A 81 -9.37 -6.49 7.14
CA GLY A 81 -8.50 -7.64 6.92
C GLY A 81 -7.04 -7.26 6.70
N ILE A 82 -6.78 -6.19 5.95
CA ILE A 82 -5.43 -5.61 5.80
C ILE A 82 -4.93 -5.11 7.16
N ARG A 83 -5.76 -4.37 7.91
CA ARG A 83 -5.39 -3.79 9.21
C ARG A 83 -5.07 -4.87 10.24
N ASP A 84 -5.85 -5.93 10.33
CA ASP A 84 -5.62 -7.01 11.30
C ASP A 84 -4.30 -7.74 10.99
N ARG A 85 -3.99 -7.94 9.71
CA ARG A 85 -2.73 -8.56 9.27
C ARG A 85 -1.51 -7.66 9.45
N LEU A 86 -1.65 -6.35 9.26
CA LEU A 86 -0.58 -5.39 9.54
C LEU A 86 -0.38 -5.23 11.06
N ARG A 87 -1.45 -5.21 11.86
CA ARG A 87 -1.40 -5.11 13.33
C ARG A 87 -0.79 -6.33 14.01
N SER A 88 -1.03 -7.54 13.50
CA SER A 88 -0.41 -8.74 14.06
C SER A 88 1.12 -8.77 13.88
N ARG A 89 1.66 -7.96 12.95
CA ARG A 89 3.08 -7.94 12.59
C ARG A 89 3.80 -6.67 13.02
N ALA A 90 3.06 -5.59 13.31
CA ALA A 90 3.61 -4.33 13.78
C ALA A 90 3.16 -4.03 15.21
N THR A 91 4.09 -4.06 16.15
CA THR A 91 4.04 -3.20 17.33
C THR A 91 3.95 -1.77 16.81
N PHE A 92 2.75 -1.20 16.72
CA PHE A 92 2.53 0.15 16.22
C PHE A 92 2.75 1.17 17.36
N PRO A 93 3.76 2.06 17.32
CA PRO A 93 3.53 3.41 17.78
C PRO A 93 2.60 4.07 16.76
N ASN A 94 1.44 4.48 17.25
CA ASN A 94 0.37 5.18 16.55
C ASN A 94 0.89 6.36 15.68
N ARG A 95 1.17 6.16 14.38
CA ARG A 95 1.36 7.26 13.41
C ARG A 95 0.94 6.89 11.98
N GLY A 96 -0.16 7.49 11.54
CA GLY A 96 -0.24 8.16 10.24
C GLY A 96 -0.69 7.32 9.04
N TYR A 97 -2.00 7.13 8.89
CA TYR A 97 -2.60 7.18 7.55
C TYR A 97 -2.44 8.63 7.04
N GLN A 98 -1.47 8.91 6.17
CA GLN A 98 -1.40 10.20 5.49
C GLN A 98 -2.33 10.17 4.28
N HIS A 99 -3.52 10.73 4.45
CA HIS A 99 -4.43 11.07 3.37
C HIS A 99 -3.81 12.22 2.58
N GLY A 100 -3.22 11.91 1.42
CA GLY A 100 -2.75 12.91 0.48
C GLY A 100 -3.87 13.32 -0.46
N THR A 101 -4.84 14.09 0.03
CA THR A 101 -5.62 14.98 -0.83
C THR A 101 -5.06 16.39 -0.65
N ARG A 102 -4.55 16.93 -1.75
CA ARG A 102 -4.42 18.37 -1.94
C ARG A 102 -4.94 18.63 -3.34
N ASP A 103 -5.97 19.48 -3.38
CA ASP A 103 -6.61 20.20 -4.48
C ASP A 103 -6.25 19.77 -5.91
#